data_AF-A0A1Q5GQ59-F1
#
_entry.id   AF-A0A1Q5GQ59-F1
#
_cell.length_a   1.000
_cell.length_b   1.000
_cell.length_c   1.000
_cell.angle_alpha   90.00
_cell.angle_beta   90.00
_cell.angle_gamma   90.00
#
_symmetry.space_group_name_H-M   'P 1'
#
loop_
_entity.id
_entity.type
_entity.pdbx_description
1 polymer ?
#
loop_
_entity_poly.entity_id
_entity_poly.type
_entity_poly.pdbx_seq_one_letter_code
_entity_poly.pdbx_strand_id
1 'polypeptide(L)'
;MTRTDRPAGAFQEAHIPVQAKLAAAWASFMFLYIYVDYLALYKPGFINDILAGTVHEFDTGPTFVALALTLMAIPILMIVLSATLPARVNRAINLVLATLYIPVTAYNADGESWTYLYFYGFSIGFELLLLAFILRAAWTWPRVIRATASSSTIQSGTAPTSLSTTESPTRR
;
A
#
# COMPACT_ATOMS: atom_id res chain seq x y z
N MET A 1 42.00 -21.28 10.47
CA MET A 1 41.71 -19.83 10.51
C MET A 1 41.25 -19.41 9.12
N THR A 2 39.95 -19.38 8.86
CA THR A 2 39.37 -18.87 7.61
C THR A 2 38.92 -17.44 7.85
N ARG A 3 39.69 -16.49 7.32
CA ARG A 3 39.34 -15.07 7.26
C ARG A 3 38.24 -14.92 6.21
N THR A 4 37.00 -14.75 6.63
CA THR A 4 35.93 -14.32 5.74
C THR A 4 36.13 -12.85 5.43
N ASP A 5 36.55 -12.55 4.21
CA ASP A 5 36.58 -11.20 3.66
C ASP A 5 35.15 -10.65 3.66
N ARG A 6 34.88 -9.71 4.57
CA ARG A 6 33.66 -8.90 4.54
C ARG A 6 33.86 -7.88 3.42
N PRO A 7 33.05 -7.85 2.35
CA PRO A 7 33.20 -6.83 1.33
C PRO A 7 32.90 -5.47 1.97
N ALA A 8 33.96 -4.68 2.18
CA ALA A 8 33.86 -3.29 2.61
C ALA A 8 33.26 -2.50 1.43
N GLY A 9 32.00 -2.08 1.55
CA GLY A 9 31.36 -1.21 0.56
C GLY A 9 29.88 -1.46 0.27
N ALA A 10 29.27 -2.54 0.78
CA ALA A 10 27.83 -2.73 0.62
C ALA A 10 27.05 -1.82 1.59
N PHE A 11 26.26 -0.89 1.06
CA PHE A 11 25.30 -0.12 1.85
C PHE A 11 24.35 -1.08 2.56
N GLN A 12 24.22 -0.97 3.89
CA GLN A 12 23.20 -1.70 4.63
C GLN A 12 21.83 -1.08 4.34
N GLU A 13 21.05 -1.72 3.46
CA GLU A 13 19.66 -1.32 3.23
C GLU A 13 18.80 -1.72 4.43
N ALA A 14 18.24 -0.72 5.11
CA ALA A 14 17.27 -0.95 6.16
C ALA A 14 15.99 -1.56 5.55
N HIS A 15 15.46 -2.62 6.17
CA HIS A 15 14.21 -3.23 5.74
C HIS A 15 13.03 -2.28 6.02
N ILE A 16 12.54 -1.58 5.00
CA ILE A 16 11.38 -0.67 5.12
C ILE A 16 10.08 -1.50 5.15
N PRO A 17 9.27 -1.39 6.21
CA PRO A 17 7.98 -2.08 6.30
C PRO A 17 7.00 -1.59 5.21
N VAL A 18 6.13 -2.48 4.73
CA VAL A 18 5.16 -2.15 3.65
C VAL A 18 4.25 -0.99 4.06
N GLN A 19 3.87 -0.92 5.33
CA GLN A 19 3.16 0.21 5.94
C GLN A 19 3.80 1.56 5.60
N ALA A 20 5.12 1.67 5.81
CA ALA A 20 5.84 2.91 5.58
C ALA A 20 5.92 3.25 4.08
N LYS A 21 6.04 2.24 3.21
CA LYS A 21 6.00 2.44 1.75
C LYS A 21 4.64 2.97 1.29
N LEU A 22 3.55 2.43 1.83
CA LEU A 22 2.19 2.87 1.52
C LEU A 22 1.93 4.28 2.04
N ALA A 23 2.33 4.58 3.29
CA ALA A 23 2.22 5.93 3.85
C ALA A 23 3.01 6.96 3.04
N ALA A 24 4.25 6.62 2.65
CA ALA A 24 5.06 7.48 1.79
C ALA A 24 4.43 7.67 0.41
N ALA A 25 3.83 6.64 -0.18
CA ALA A 25 3.17 6.75 -1.47
C ALA A 25 1.92 7.67 -1.42
N TRP A 26 1.08 7.55 -0.40
CA TRP A 26 -0.05 8.48 -0.20
C TRP A 26 0.40 9.91 0.08
N ALA A 27 1.50 10.08 0.82
CA ALA A 27 2.08 11.41 1.05
C ALA A 27 2.59 12.02 -0.27
N SER A 28 3.35 11.26 -1.06
CA SER A 28 3.81 11.69 -2.38
C SER A 28 2.63 12.03 -3.30
N PHE A 29 1.56 11.22 -3.28
CA PHE A 29 0.35 11.46 -4.05
C PHE A 29 -0.32 12.77 -3.65
N MET A 30 -0.45 13.04 -2.35
CA MET A 30 -0.98 14.31 -1.84
C MET A 30 -0.11 15.51 -2.19
N PHE A 31 1.21 15.39 -2.11
CA PHE A 31 2.11 16.46 -2.54
C PHE A 31 1.95 16.75 -4.04
N LEU A 32 1.79 15.72 -4.85
CA LEU A 32 1.56 15.90 -6.28
C LEU A 32 0.25 16.65 -6.54
N TYR A 33 -0.86 16.23 -5.93
CA TYR A 33 -2.15 16.95 -6.01
C TYR A 33 -2.02 18.43 -5.63
N ILE A 34 -1.38 18.72 -4.49
CA ILE A 34 -1.19 20.10 -4.01
C ILE A 34 -0.42 20.92 -5.05
N TYR A 35 0.65 20.38 -5.64
CA TYR A 35 1.44 21.12 -6.63
C TYR A 35 0.74 21.22 -7.99
N VAL A 36 -0.07 20.23 -8.38
CA VAL A 36 -0.89 20.31 -9.58
C VAL A 36 -1.92 21.43 -9.44
N ASP A 37 -2.66 21.46 -8.33
CA ASP A 37 -3.63 22.51 -8.03
C ASP A 37 -2.96 23.89 -7.96
N TYR A 38 -1.83 23.97 -7.26
CA TYR A 38 -1.09 25.22 -7.12
C TYR A 38 -0.57 25.74 -8.47
N LEU A 39 -0.05 24.86 -9.33
CA LEU A 39 0.47 25.24 -10.64
C LEU A 39 -0.66 25.56 -11.63
N ALA A 40 -1.84 24.93 -11.50
CA ALA A 40 -3.02 25.23 -12.30
C ALA A 40 -3.48 26.69 -12.13
N LEU A 41 -3.26 27.30 -10.95
CA LEU A 41 -3.54 28.73 -10.73
C LEU A 41 -2.78 29.66 -11.69
N TYR A 42 -1.63 29.25 -12.21
CA TYR A 42 -0.85 30.04 -13.15
C TYR A 42 -1.34 29.90 -14.60
N LYS A 43 -2.27 28.98 -14.88
CA LYS A 43 -2.89 28.83 -16.19
C LYS A 43 -3.75 30.08 -16.49
N PRO A 44 -3.58 30.73 -17.65
CA PRO A 44 -4.41 31.87 -18.03
C PRO A 44 -5.90 31.50 -17.98
N GLY A 45 -6.71 32.38 -17.38
CA GLY A 45 -8.15 32.16 -17.18
C GLY A 45 -8.50 31.52 -15.85
N PHE A 46 -7.67 30.63 -15.30
CA PHE A 46 -8.04 29.80 -14.13
C PHE A 46 -8.38 30.63 -12.87
N ILE A 47 -7.57 31.65 -12.55
CA ILE A 47 -7.87 32.57 -11.43
C ILE A 47 -9.14 33.38 -11.71
N ASN A 48 -9.38 33.79 -12.96
CA ASN A 48 -10.58 34.57 -13.30
C ASN A 48 -11.84 33.72 -13.14
N ASP A 49 -11.80 32.45 -13.51
CA ASP A 49 -12.89 31.50 -13.32
C ASP A 49 -13.19 31.31 -11.83
N ILE A 50 -12.15 31.12 -11.00
CA ILE A 50 -12.30 31.05 -9.54
C ILE A 50 -12.97 32.32 -8.99
N LEU A 51 -12.55 33.50 -9.45
CA LEU A 51 -13.16 34.78 -9.03
C LEU A 51 -14.59 34.94 -9.53
N ALA A 52 -14.93 34.35 -10.67
CA ALA A 52 -16.29 34.27 -11.20
C ALA A 52 -17.15 33.21 -10.47
N GLY A 53 -16.54 32.46 -9.56
CA GLY A 53 -17.21 31.48 -8.75
C GLY A 53 -17.25 30.08 -9.36
N THR A 54 -16.37 29.73 -10.30
CA THR A 54 -16.33 28.42 -10.95
C THR A 54 -14.95 27.77 -10.88
N VAL A 55 -14.91 26.44 -10.71
CA VAL A 55 -13.71 25.62 -10.87
C VAL A 55 -14.05 24.51 -11.84
N HIS A 56 -13.36 24.49 -12.98
CA HIS A 56 -13.72 23.61 -14.09
C HIS A 56 -15.18 23.81 -14.52
N GLU A 57 -16.06 22.83 -14.30
CA GLU A 57 -17.49 22.88 -14.61
C GLU A 57 -18.37 23.08 -13.35
N PHE A 58 -17.76 23.24 -12.17
CA PHE A 58 -18.48 23.27 -10.89
C PHE A 58 -18.56 24.68 -10.31
N ASP A 59 -19.75 25.03 -9.79
CA ASP A 59 -19.94 26.23 -8.99
C ASP A 59 -19.20 26.10 -7.66
N THR A 60 -18.37 27.09 -7.35
CA THR A 60 -17.71 27.23 -6.07
C THR A 60 -18.72 27.71 -5.03
N GLY A 61 -18.75 27.02 -3.89
CA GLY A 61 -19.71 27.27 -2.83
C GLY A 61 -19.53 26.29 -1.67
N PRO A 62 -20.35 26.38 -0.62
CA PRO A 62 -20.20 25.54 0.57
C PRO A 62 -20.14 24.04 0.26
N THR A 63 -20.99 23.58 -0.67
CA THR A 63 -21.03 22.18 -1.11
C THR A 63 -19.75 21.77 -1.83
N PHE A 64 -19.27 22.59 -2.77
CA PHE A 64 -18.03 22.32 -3.49
C PHE A 64 -16.84 22.20 -2.53
N VAL A 65 -16.68 23.17 -1.61
CA VAL A 65 -15.57 23.15 -0.64
C VAL A 65 -15.66 21.94 0.29
N ALA A 66 -16.87 21.56 0.73
CA ALA A 66 -17.06 20.38 1.57
C ALA A 66 -16.72 19.07 0.82
N LEU A 67 -17.13 18.94 -0.44
CA LEU A 67 -16.85 17.77 -1.27
C LEU A 67 -15.36 17.69 -1.61
N ALA A 68 -14.74 18.80 -2.00
CA ALA A 68 -13.30 18.88 -2.26
C ALA A 68 -12.50 18.50 -1.01
N LEU A 69 -12.86 19.03 0.16
CA LEU A 69 -12.23 18.66 1.42
C LEU A 69 -12.41 17.17 1.73
N THR A 70 -13.61 16.63 1.54
CA THR A 70 -13.89 15.20 1.79
C THR A 70 -13.07 14.31 0.86
N LEU A 71 -12.98 14.68 -0.42
CA LEU A 71 -12.16 13.99 -1.41
C LEU A 71 -10.67 14.07 -1.04
N MET A 72 -10.16 15.19 -0.56
CA MET A 72 -8.75 15.29 -0.14
C MET A 72 -8.49 14.63 1.22
N ALA A 73 -9.47 14.59 2.12
CA ALA A 73 -9.32 14.01 3.44
C ALA A 73 -9.02 12.51 3.40
N ILE A 74 -9.57 11.77 2.43
CA ILE A 74 -9.34 10.33 2.28
C ILE A 74 -7.83 10.00 2.12
N PRO A 75 -7.10 10.52 1.11
CA PRO A 75 -5.67 10.26 0.93
C PRO A 75 -4.84 10.84 2.07
N ILE A 76 -5.22 11.99 2.65
CA ILE A 76 -4.56 12.55 3.85
C ILE A 76 -4.62 11.57 5.02
N LEU A 77 -5.81 11.02 5.31
CA LEU A 77 -5.99 10.03 6.38
C LEU A 77 -5.25 8.74 6.05
N MET A 78 -5.19 8.36 4.77
CA MET A 78 -4.46 7.16 4.34
C MET A 78 -2.97 7.21 4.64
N ILE A 79 -2.36 8.38 4.78
CA ILE A 79 -0.97 8.51 5.24
C ILE A 79 -0.83 7.88 6.63
N VAL A 80 -1.67 8.29 7.58
CA VAL A 80 -1.63 7.79 8.97
C VAL A 80 -2.17 6.37 9.08
N LEU A 81 -3.27 6.07 8.39
CA LEU A 81 -3.90 4.75 8.41
C LEU A 81 -2.97 3.68 7.82
N SER A 82 -2.23 3.99 6.77
CA SER A 82 -1.24 3.08 6.18
C SER A 82 -0.10 2.76 7.15
N ALA A 83 0.28 3.69 8.03
CA ALA A 83 1.32 3.49 9.02
C ALA A 83 0.85 2.69 10.25
N THR A 84 -0.43 2.83 10.63
CA THR A 84 -0.92 2.39 11.95
C THR A 84 -1.85 1.17 11.90
N LEU A 85 -2.58 0.95 10.80
CA LEU A 85 -3.58 -0.11 10.73
C LEU A 85 -2.94 -1.52 10.64
N PRO A 86 -3.60 -2.54 11.22
CA PRO A 86 -3.21 -3.94 11.05
C PRO A 86 -3.20 -4.35 9.57
N ALA A 87 -2.22 -5.17 9.18
CA ALA A 87 -1.93 -5.52 7.79
C ALA A 87 -3.15 -5.97 6.96
N ARG A 88 -4.08 -6.74 7.56
CA ARG A 88 -5.28 -7.24 6.86
C ARG A 88 -6.21 -6.10 6.43
N VAL A 89 -6.53 -5.21 7.35
CA VAL A 89 -7.44 -4.08 7.12
C VAL A 89 -6.76 -3.06 6.22
N ASN A 90 -5.49 -2.75 6.52
CA ASN A 90 -4.66 -1.82 5.77
C ASN A 90 -4.57 -2.20 4.28
N ARG A 91 -4.32 -3.49 4.00
CA ARG A 91 -4.30 -4.02 2.63
C ARG A 91 -5.62 -3.82 1.90
N ALA A 92 -6.74 -4.17 2.52
CA ALA A 92 -8.06 -4.07 1.89
C ALA A 92 -8.41 -2.62 1.56
N ILE A 93 -8.21 -1.70 2.52
CA ILE A 93 -8.50 -0.28 2.33
C ILE A 93 -7.61 0.31 1.24
N ASN A 94 -6.30 0.03 1.24
CA ASN A 94 -5.40 0.52 0.19
C ASN A 94 -5.81 0.06 -1.21
N LEU A 95 -6.21 -1.20 -1.37
CA LEU A 95 -6.68 -1.70 -2.66
C LEU A 95 -7.94 -0.98 -3.13
N VAL A 96 -8.94 -0.86 -2.25
CA VAL A 96 -10.22 -0.21 -2.60
C VAL A 96 -10.00 1.26 -2.93
N LEU A 97 -9.32 2.01 -2.05
CA LEU A 97 -9.15 3.44 -2.24
C LEU A 97 -8.23 3.75 -3.42
N ALA A 98 -7.11 3.04 -3.60
CA ALA A 98 -6.25 3.29 -4.75
C ALA A 98 -6.99 3.03 -6.08
N THR A 99 -7.87 2.02 -6.14
CA THR A 99 -8.72 1.79 -7.31
C THR A 99 -9.74 2.90 -7.53
N LEU A 100 -10.37 3.41 -6.46
CA LEU A 100 -11.34 4.51 -6.56
C LEU A 100 -10.70 5.83 -6.99
N TYR A 101 -9.42 6.07 -6.68
CA TYR A 101 -8.72 7.29 -7.10
C TYR A 101 -8.24 7.27 -8.55
N ILE A 102 -8.16 6.11 -9.20
CA ILE A 102 -7.81 6.03 -10.63
C ILE A 102 -8.77 6.86 -11.50
N PRO A 103 -10.10 6.66 -11.45
CA PRO A 103 -11.03 7.47 -12.24
C PRO A 103 -11.03 8.95 -11.81
N VAL A 104 -10.81 9.25 -10.52
CA VAL A 104 -10.70 10.64 -10.03
C VAL A 104 -9.54 11.37 -10.70
N THR A 105 -8.34 10.76 -10.69
CA THR A 105 -7.16 11.29 -11.38
C THR A 105 -7.36 11.36 -12.89
N ALA A 106 -8.01 10.35 -13.50
CA ALA A 106 -8.25 10.36 -14.95
C ALA A 106 -9.21 11.48 -15.38
N TYR A 107 -10.17 11.85 -14.54
CA TYR A 107 -11.11 12.94 -14.81
C TYR A 107 -10.42 14.30 -14.97
N ASN A 108 -9.26 14.51 -14.34
CA ASN A 108 -8.48 15.74 -14.52
C ASN A 108 -7.99 15.98 -15.97
N ALA A 109 -8.07 15.00 -16.86
CA ALA A 109 -7.78 15.18 -18.28
C ALA A 109 -8.97 15.76 -19.07
N ASP A 110 -10.17 15.77 -18.49
CA ASP A 110 -11.38 16.17 -19.19
C ASP A 110 -11.39 17.68 -19.46
N GLY A 111 -11.94 18.08 -20.60
CA GLY A 111 -12.03 19.49 -21.01
C GLY A 111 -10.70 20.23 -21.21
N GLU A 112 -9.54 19.57 -21.11
CA GLU A 112 -8.24 20.24 -21.15
C GLU A 112 -7.73 20.54 -22.56
N SER A 113 -7.11 21.71 -22.70
CA SER A 113 -6.55 22.17 -23.98
C SER A 113 -5.27 21.43 -24.33
N TRP A 114 -5.06 21.17 -25.63
CA TRP A 114 -3.82 20.61 -26.18
C TRP A 114 -2.55 21.36 -25.73
N THR A 115 -2.66 22.66 -25.42
CA THR A 115 -1.55 23.49 -24.92
C THR A 115 -1.00 23.01 -23.58
N TYR A 116 -1.85 22.45 -22.71
CA TYR A 116 -1.47 22.00 -21.36
C TYR A 116 -1.38 20.47 -21.25
N LEU A 117 -1.44 19.75 -22.37
CA LEU A 117 -1.41 18.29 -22.40
C LEU A 117 -0.17 17.71 -21.71
N TYR A 118 0.99 18.37 -21.81
CA TYR A 118 2.19 17.91 -21.10
C TYR A 118 2.03 18.04 -19.58
N PHE A 119 1.47 19.14 -19.09
CA PHE A 119 1.27 19.37 -17.66
C PHE A 119 0.29 18.34 -17.07
N TYR A 120 -0.87 18.15 -17.70
CA TYR A 120 -1.86 17.18 -17.24
C TYR A 120 -1.43 15.73 -17.51
N GLY A 121 -0.76 15.46 -18.63
CA GLY A 121 -0.22 14.14 -18.94
C GLY A 121 0.87 13.69 -17.95
N PHE A 122 1.79 14.58 -17.57
CA PHE A 122 2.81 14.27 -16.57
C PHE A 122 2.20 14.10 -15.17
N SER A 123 1.32 15.01 -14.75
CA SER A 123 0.66 14.90 -13.43
C SER A 123 -0.15 13.62 -13.30
N ILE A 124 -1.10 13.38 -14.21
CA ILE A 124 -1.92 12.16 -14.24
C ILE A 124 -1.03 10.92 -14.36
N GLY A 125 0.01 10.96 -15.20
CA GLY A 125 0.97 9.87 -15.32
C GLY A 125 1.63 9.52 -13.99
N PHE A 126 2.16 10.51 -13.26
CA PHE A 126 2.79 10.29 -11.95
C PHE A 126 1.79 9.87 -10.88
N GLU A 127 0.58 10.43 -10.87
CA GLU A 127 -0.50 10.03 -9.98
C GLU A 127 -0.87 8.56 -10.19
N LEU A 128 -1.10 8.14 -11.43
CA LEU A 128 -1.40 6.76 -11.77
C LEU A 128 -0.24 5.80 -11.45
N LEU A 129 1.01 6.23 -11.62
CA LEU A 129 2.18 5.45 -11.22
C LEU A 129 2.22 5.23 -9.70
N LEU A 130 1.91 6.25 -8.90
CA LEU A 130 1.82 6.14 -7.44
C LEU A 130 0.66 5.22 -7.02
N LEU A 131 -0.52 5.35 -7.64
CA LEU A 131 -1.66 4.47 -7.37
C LEU A 131 -1.36 3.02 -7.76
N ALA A 132 -0.72 2.79 -8.92
CA ALA A 132 -0.27 1.47 -9.34
C ALA A 132 0.77 0.89 -8.37
N PHE A 133 1.67 1.72 -7.84
CA PHE A 133 2.62 1.32 -6.80
C PHE A 133 1.89 0.91 -5.51
N ILE A 134 0.92 1.69 -5.04
CA ILE A 134 0.10 1.37 -3.86
C ILE A 134 -0.62 0.02 -4.06
N LEU A 135 -1.26 -0.16 -5.21
CA LEU A 135 -1.95 -1.41 -5.55
C LEU A 135 -0.98 -2.60 -5.54
N ARG A 136 0.19 -2.46 -6.17
CA ARG A 136 1.21 -3.51 -6.19
C ARG A 136 1.72 -3.84 -4.79
N ALA A 137 2.07 -2.83 -3.99
CA ALA A 137 2.59 -3.00 -2.64
C ALA A 137 1.57 -3.65 -1.70
N ALA A 138 0.30 -3.22 -1.78
CA ALA A 138 -0.78 -3.83 -1.00
C ALA A 138 -1.07 -5.27 -1.49
N TRP A 139 -1.05 -5.52 -2.79
CA TRP A 139 -1.35 -6.83 -3.36
C TRP A 139 -0.33 -7.90 -2.98
N THR A 140 0.97 -7.59 -3.09
CA THR A 140 2.08 -8.52 -2.82
C THR A 140 2.42 -8.67 -1.35
N TRP A 141 1.73 -7.97 -0.46
CA TRP A 141 1.93 -8.07 0.98
C TRP A 141 1.80 -9.54 1.46
N PRO A 142 2.84 -10.12 2.10
CA PRO A 142 2.81 -11.51 2.57
C PRO A 142 1.61 -11.82 3.47
N ARG A 143 0.86 -12.86 3.10
CA ARG A 143 -0.21 -13.43 3.93
C ARG A 143 0.39 -14.53 4.80
N VAL A 144 0.73 -14.23 6.05
CA VAL A 144 1.00 -15.30 7.02
C VAL A 144 -0.33 -15.97 7.35
N ILE A 145 -0.63 -17.07 6.67
CA ILE A 145 -1.59 -18.06 7.16
C ILE A 145 -0.89 -18.66 8.37
N ARG A 146 -1.37 -18.35 9.58
CA ARG A 146 -0.93 -19.08 10.78
C ARG A 146 -1.41 -20.51 10.59
N ALA A 147 -0.58 -21.36 10.00
CA ALA A 147 -0.76 -22.80 10.09
C ALA A 147 -0.81 -23.09 11.58
N THR A 148 -1.95 -23.55 12.06
CA THR A 148 -2.05 -24.17 13.38
C THR A 148 -0.98 -25.24 13.41
N ALA A 149 0.05 -25.05 14.24
CA ALA A 149 1.02 -26.09 14.52
C ALA A 149 0.22 -27.26 15.09
N SER A 150 -0.03 -28.28 14.28
CA SER A 150 -0.58 -29.53 14.75
C SER A 150 0.42 -30.07 15.75
N SER A 151 0.03 -30.06 17.02
CA SER A 151 0.81 -30.55 18.15
C SER A 151 1.40 -31.91 17.82
N SER A 152 2.73 -31.96 17.76
CA SER A 152 3.50 -33.19 17.81
C SER A 152 3.20 -33.90 19.13
N THR A 153 2.30 -34.88 19.11
CA THR A 153 2.31 -35.97 20.10
C THR A 153 2.93 -37.17 19.42
N ILE A 154 4.26 -37.16 19.30
CA ILE A 154 5.02 -38.40 19.12
C ILE A 154 5.00 -39.04 20.51
N GLN A 155 4.07 -39.97 20.70
CA GLN A 155 4.06 -40.85 21.86
C GLN A 155 5.25 -41.81 21.71
N SER A 156 6.31 -41.51 22.48
CA SER A 156 7.49 -42.34 22.63
C SER A 156 7.14 -43.62 23.40
N GLY A 157 7.43 -44.77 22.78
CA GLY A 157 7.91 -45.96 23.48
C GLY A 157 6.88 -46.89 24.12
N THR A 158 6.28 -47.77 23.32
CA THR A 158 5.95 -49.12 23.76
C THR A 158 6.58 -50.13 22.81
N ALA A 159 7.73 -50.67 23.22
CA ALA A 159 8.35 -51.82 22.58
C ALA A 159 7.60 -53.12 22.96
N PRO A 160 7.61 -54.15 22.11
CA PRO A 160 6.68 -55.28 22.20
C PRO A 160 7.14 -56.33 23.22
N THR A 161 6.19 -56.85 24.00
CA THR A 161 6.36 -58.06 24.81
C THR A 161 6.47 -59.28 23.89
N SER A 162 7.69 -59.72 23.60
CA SER A 162 7.95 -61.05 23.07
C SER A 162 8.09 -62.05 24.23
N LEU A 163 7.05 -62.84 24.47
CA LEU A 163 7.16 -64.08 25.26
C LEU A 163 7.83 -65.15 24.39
N SER A 164 9.08 -65.49 24.70
CA SER A 164 9.71 -66.72 24.24
C SER A 164 10.13 -67.57 25.43
N THR A 165 9.33 -68.62 25.65
CA THR A 165 9.67 -69.96 26.13
C THR A 165 11.08 -70.15 26.69
N THR A 166 11.17 -70.46 27.98
CA THR A 166 12.37 -71.07 28.57
C THR A 166 12.01 -72.44 29.12
N GLU A 167 12.81 -73.41 28.70
CA GLU A 167 12.70 -74.84 28.95
C GLU A 167 12.71 -75.22 30.44
N SER A 168 12.01 -76.31 30.74
CA SER A 168 12.29 -77.21 31.86
C SER A 168 13.45 -78.13 31.44
N PRO A 169 14.46 -78.38 32.29
CA PRO A 169 14.39 -79.59 33.11
C PRO A 169 15.12 -79.45 34.46
N THR A 170 14.63 -80.11 35.52
CA THR A 170 15.39 -81.08 36.36
C THR A 170 14.67 -81.49 37.67
N ARG A 171 14.47 -82.81 37.81
CA ARG A 171 14.82 -83.65 38.98
C ARG A 171 13.99 -83.53 40.28
N ARG A 172 12.95 -84.36 40.41
CA ARG A 172 12.89 -85.55 41.31
C ARG A 172 11.53 -86.23 41.20
#